data_AF-A0A9D6LNI5-F1
#
_entry.id   AF-A0A9D6LNI5-F1
#
_cell.length_a   1.000
_cell.length_b   1.000
_cell.length_c   1.000
_cell.angle_alpha   90.00
_cell.angle_beta   90.00
_cell.angle_gamma   90.00
#
_symmetry.space_group_name_H-M   'P 1'
#
loop_
_entity.id
_entity.type
_entity.pdbx_description
1 polymer ?
#
loop_
_entity_poly.entity_id
_entity_poly.type
_entity_poly.pdbx_seq_one_letter_code
_entity_poly.pdbx_strand_id
1 'polypeptide(L)'
;MISLKEKKILLMVSVISLVFITPWPWAMAQSEEEAYEYNRQGMIAMSEAEFEEAIVNFQKAAALAKDYQIRGRSLIYTPVFMTAWASEKIARGTEACREFQRFLEIAPPDAVEATKAEHARDYLKHHCGR
;
A
#
# COMPACT_ATOMS: atom_id res chain seq x y z
N MET A 1 9.27 18.71 -57.04
CA MET A 1 9.16 19.76 -56.01
C MET A 1 7.72 19.82 -55.53
N ILE A 2 7.44 19.27 -54.34
CA ILE A 2 6.08 19.23 -53.76
C ILE A 2 5.75 20.59 -53.16
N SER A 3 4.56 21.11 -53.45
CA SER A 3 4.10 22.46 -53.14
C SER A 3 3.92 22.71 -51.63
N LEU A 4 4.28 23.91 -51.15
CA LEU A 4 4.18 24.32 -49.74
C LEU A 4 2.75 24.21 -49.15
N LYS A 5 1.71 24.22 -49.99
CA LYS A 5 0.31 24.05 -49.58
C LYS A 5 0.00 22.62 -49.10
N GLU A 6 0.63 21.62 -49.71
CA GLU A 6 0.39 20.19 -49.38
C GLU A 6 1.10 19.78 -48.08
N LYS A 7 2.23 20.41 -47.76
CA LYS A 7 2.93 20.21 -46.47
C LYS A 7 2.10 20.67 -45.26
N LYS A 8 1.24 21.68 -45.42
CA LYS A 8 0.37 22.17 -44.33
C LYS A 8 -0.80 21.24 -44.04
N ILE A 9 -1.31 20.56 -45.07
CA ILE A 9 -2.41 19.59 -44.93
C ILE A 9 -1.90 18.29 -44.30
N LEU A 10 -0.68 17.87 -44.62
CA LEU A 10 -0.08 16.67 -44.04
C LEU A 10 0.30 16.82 -42.55
N LEU A 11 0.59 18.04 -42.09
CA LEU A 11 0.96 18.32 -40.70
C LEU A 11 -0.23 18.54 -39.76
N MET A 12 -1.45 18.80 -40.28
CA MET A 12 -2.59 19.19 -39.45
C MET A 12 -3.57 18.07 -39.08
N VAL A 13 -3.42 16.83 -39.56
CA VAL A 13 -4.36 15.74 -39.22
C VAL A 13 -3.71 14.60 -38.43
N SER A 14 -2.42 14.69 -38.10
CA SER A 14 -1.73 13.72 -37.23
C SER A 14 -2.02 13.90 -35.72
N VAL A 15 -2.90 14.83 -35.31
CA VAL A 15 -3.01 15.27 -33.90
C VAL A 15 -4.40 15.00 -33.29
N ILE A 16 -5.31 14.34 -34.00
CA ILE A 16 -6.67 14.03 -33.54
C ILE A 16 -6.92 12.57 -33.93
N SER A 17 -6.94 11.54 -33.08
CA SER A 17 -7.11 11.49 -31.64
C SER A 17 -6.42 10.22 -31.14
N LEU A 18 -5.23 10.33 -30.56
CA LEU A 18 -4.92 9.44 -29.44
C LEU A 18 -5.78 9.95 -28.29
N VAL A 19 -7.04 9.54 -28.30
CA VAL A 19 -7.80 9.43 -27.05
C VAL A 19 -6.90 8.56 -26.20
N PHE A 20 -6.17 9.20 -25.29
CA PHE A 20 -5.74 8.60 -24.06
C PHE A 20 -7.00 7.94 -23.49
N ILE A 21 -7.21 6.67 -23.81
CA ILE A 21 -8.09 5.78 -23.06
C ILE A 21 -7.35 5.68 -21.73
N THR A 22 -7.50 6.70 -20.87
CA THR A 22 -6.79 6.77 -19.61
C THR A 22 -7.26 5.58 -18.83
N PRO A 23 -6.42 4.54 -18.64
CA PRO A 23 -6.86 3.36 -17.93
C PRO A 23 -6.90 3.57 -16.42
N TRP A 24 -6.74 4.83 -16.00
CA TRP A 24 -6.47 5.25 -14.64
C TRP A 24 -7.50 4.73 -13.63
N PRO A 25 -8.82 4.84 -13.87
CA PRO A 25 -9.79 4.44 -12.83
C PRO A 25 -9.87 2.92 -12.64
N TRP A 26 -9.77 2.14 -13.72
CA TRP A 26 -9.89 0.69 -13.65
C TRP A 26 -8.59 0.02 -13.20
N ALA A 27 -7.43 0.54 -13.64
CA ALA A 27 -6.14 0.06 -13.16
C ALA A 27 -5.97 0.32 -11.66
N MET A 28 -6.42 1.49 -11.18
CA MET A 28 -6.45 1.80 -9.74
C MET A 28 -7.43 0.87 -9.00
N ALA A 29 -8.63 0.65 -9.53
CA ALA A 29 -9.61 -0.24 -8.90
C ALA A 29 -9.11 -1.69 -8.81
N GLN A 30 -8.43 -2.19 -9.85
CA GLN A 30 -7.79 -3.50 -9.84
C GLN A 30 -6.68 -3.57 -8.79
N SER A 31 -5.81 -2.56 -8.70
CA SER A 31 -4.77 -2.53 -7.66
C SER A 31 -5.34 -2.46 -6.23
N GLU A 32 -6.50 -1.82 -6.04
CA GLU A 32 -7.20 -1.78 -4.75
C GLU A 32 -7.72 -3.18 -4.39
N GLU A 33 -8.38 -3.89 -5.32
CA GLU A 33 -8.89 -5.25 -5.10
C GLU A 33 -7.76 -6.24 -4.79
N GLU A 34 -6.67 -6.19 -5.55
CA GLU A 34 -5.48 -7.01 -5.30
C GLU A 34 -4.89 -6.71 -3.91
N ALA A 35 -4.84 -5.44 -3.48
CA ALA A 35 -4.38 -5.07 -2.14
C ALA A 35 -5.28 -5.65 -1.03
N TYR A 36 -6.60 -5.63 -1.20
CA TYR A 36 -7.54 -6.26 -0.25
C TYR A 36 -7.34 -7.77 -0.18
N GLU A 37 -7.10 -8.42 -1.31
CA GLU A 37 -6.89 -9.86 -1.33
C GLU A 37 -5.60 -10.23 -0.59
N TYR A 38 -4.48 -9.56 -0.87
CA TYR A 38 -3.27 -9.77 -0.10
C TYR A 38 -3.46 -9.45 1.39
N ASN A 39 -4.23 -8.43 1.75
CA ASN A 39 -4.53 -8.12 3.14
C ASN A 39 -5.34 -9.24 3.83
N ARG A 40 -6.28 -9.85 3.11
CA ARG A 40 -7.05 -11.01 3.58
C ARG A 40 -6.15 -12.24 3.75
N GLN A 41 -5.33 -12.56 2.76
CA GLN A 41 -4.40 -13.69 2.82
C GLN A 41 -3.39 -13.53 3.95
N GLY A 42 -2.89 -12.32 4.18
CA GLY A 42 -2.03 -12.05 5.33
C GLY A 42 -2.70 -12.35 6.67
N MET A 43 -4.00 -12.09 6.80
CA MET A 43 -4.76 -12.42 8.02
C MET A 43 -5.07 -13.90 8.17
N ILE A 44 -5.33 -14.60 7.07
CA ILE A 44 -5.47 -16.06 7.09
C ILE A 44 -4.16 -16.66 7.61
N ALA A 45 -3.03 -16.27 7.03
CA ALA A 45 -1.70 -16.69 7.48
C ALA A 45 -1.43 -16.34 8.96
N MET A 46 -1.83 -15.15 9.44
CA MET A 46 -1.76 -14.80 10.87
C MET A 46 -2.57 -15.77 11.75
N SER A 47 -3.77 -16.14 11.31
CA SER A 47 -4.64 -17.06 12.07
C SER A 47 -4.11 -18.49 12.11
N GLU A 48 -3.31 -18.87 11.11
CA GLU A 48 -2.65 -20.17 11.00
C GLU A 48 -1.24 -20.16 11.63
N ALA A 49 -0.81 -19.02 12.20
CA ALA A 49 0.53 -18.79 12.73
C ALA A 49 1.68 -18.89 11.68
N GLU A 50 1.34 -18.76 10.39
CA GLU A 50 2.28 -18.70 9.28
C GLU A 50 2.81 -17.26 9.12
N PHE A 51 3.55 -16.79 10.12
CA PHE A 51 3.91 -15.37 10.26
C PHE A 51 4.80 -14.83 9.13
N GLU A 52 5.66 -15.67 8.53
CA GLU A 52 6.48 -15.27 7.37
C GLU A 52 5.60 -14.95 6.15
N GLU A 53 4.63 -15.82 5.88
CA GLU A 53 3.69 -15.62 4.77
C GLU A 53 2.80 -14.41 5.05
N ALA A 54 2.37 -14.22 6.30
CA ALA A 54 1.63 -13.04 6.71
C ALA A 54 2.41 -11.75 6.40
N ILE A 55 3.69 -11.68 6.78
CA ILE A 55 4.58 -10.55 6.49
C ILE A 55 4.62 -10.25 4.99
N VAL A 56 4.86 -11.28 4.17
CA VAL A 56 4.94 -11.14 2.70
C VAL A 56 3.63 -10.60 2.14
N ASN A 57 2.49 -11.15 2.55
CA ASN A 57 1.18 -10.74 2.05
C ASN A 57 0.83 -9.30 2.48
N PHE A 58 1.09 -8.91 3.73
CA PHE A 58 0.88 -7.53 4.17
C PHE A 58 1.79 -6.54 3.45
N GLN A 59 3.05 -6.90 3.19
CA GLN A 59 3.98 -6.05 2.43
C GLN A 59 3.51 -5.86 0.98
N LYS A 60 2.98 -6.90 0.33
CA LYS A 60 2.37 -6.79 -1.01
C LYS A 60 1.15 -5.87 -0.98
N ALA A 61 0.27 -6.03 0.01
CA ALA A 61 -0.90 -5.15 0.17
C ALA A 61 -0.48 -3.68 0.33
N ALA A 62 0.48 -3.38 1.21
CA ALA A 62 1.00 -2.04 1.44
C ALA A 62 1.71 -1.41 0.22
N ALA A 63 2.27 -2.24 -0.67
CA ALA A 63 2.94 -1.80 -1.89
C ALA A 63 1.94 -1.41 -2.98
N LEU A 64 0.80 -2.10 -3.06
CA LEU A 64 -0.26 -1.83 -4.04
C LEU A 64 -1.15 -0.66 -3.61
N ALA A 65 -1.47 -0.60 -2.32
CA ALA A 65 -2.24 0.48 -1.74
C ALA A 65 -1.61 0.90 -0.42
N LYS A 66 -1.13 2.15 -0.36
CA LYS A 66 -0.63 2.72 0.89
C LYS A 66 -1.76 2.71 1.92
N ASP A 67 -1.42 2.33 3.15
CA ASP A 67 -2.34 2.37 4.29
C ASP A 67 -3.06 3.73 4.34
N TYR A 68 -4.37 3.69 4.61
CA TYR A 68 -5.24 4.87 4.67
C TYR A 68 -5.47 5.63 3.35
N GLN A 69 -4.95 5.16 2.20
CA GLN A 69 -5.10 5.86 0.91
C GLN A 69 -6.21 5.31 -0.02
N ILE A 70 -6.90 4.22 0.34
CA ILE A 70 -7.98 3.67 -0.49
C ILE A 70 -9.25 4.48 -0.29
N ARG A 71 -9.47 5.54 -1.09
CA ARG A 71 -10.71 6.34 -1.09
C ARG A 71 -11.17 6.80 0.31
N GLY A 72 -10.23 7.09 1.22
CA GLY A 72 -10.50 7.45 2.61
C GLY A 72 -10.93 6.29 3.51
N ARG A 73 -10.71 5.05 3.08
CA ARG A 73 -10.87 3.82 3.86
C ARG A 73 -9.52 3.18 4.08
N SER A 74 -9.30 2.67 5.28
CA SER A 74 -8.20 1.75 5.54
C SER A 74 -8.52 0.40 4.90
N LEU A 75 -7.48 -0.33 4.47
CA LEU A 75 -7.58 -1.78 4.35
C LEU A 75 -8.09 -2.35 5.68
N ILE A 76 -8.82 -3.47 5.63
CA ILE A 76 -9.54 -4.05 6.78
C ILE A 76 -8.61 -4.16 8.00
N TYR A 77 -7.36 -4.53 7.74
CA TYR A 77 -6.29 -4.55 8.73
C TYR A 77 -5.14 -3.72 8.22
N THR A 78 -4.71 -2.69 8.95
CA THR A 78 -3.59 -1.82 8.58
C THR A 78 -2.33 -2.65 8.28
N PRO A 79 -1.96 -2.87 7.00
CA PRO A 79 -0.90 -3.81 6.63
C PRO A 79 0.44 -3.50 7.32
N VAL A 80 0.84 -2.24 7.45
CA VAL A 80 2.11 -1.89 8.10
C VAL A 80 2.12 -2.29 9.58
N PHE A 81 1.02 -2.06 10.30
CA PHE A 81 0.88 -2.54 11.68
C PHE A 81 0.93 -4.07 11.75
N MET A 82 0.22 -4.74 10.84
CA MET A 82 0.17 -6.19 10.83
C MET A 82 1.51 -6.83 10.47
N THR A 83 2.30 -6.21 9.58
CA THR A 83 3.70 -6.60 9.31
C THR A 83 4.52 -6.49 10.60
N ALA A 84 4.44 -5.37 11.31
CA ALA A 84 5.15 -5.19 12.57
C ALA A 84 4.77 -6.25 13.61
N TRP A 85 3.47 -6.53 13.74
CA TRP A 85 2.97 -7.51 14.71
C TRP A 85 3.37 -8.94 14.35
N ALA A 86 3.33 -9.31 13.07
CA ALA A 86 3.82 -10.61 12.62
C ALA A 86 5.32 -10.76 12.89
N SER A 87 6.13 -9.73 12.59
CA SER A 87 7.57 -9.71 12.91
C SER A 87 7.84 -9.80 14.41
N GLU A 88 7.02 -9.19 15.25
CA GLU A 88 7.06 -9.36 16.71
C GLU A 88 6.84 -10.83 17.12
N LYS A 89 5.85 -11.52 16.54
CA LYS A 89 5.56 -12.93 16.89
C LYS A 89 6.70 -13.89 16.61
N ILE A 90 7.55 -13.57 15.63
CA ILE A 90 8.75 -14.36 15.29
C ILE A 90 10.05 -13.73 15.77
N ALA A 91 9.99 -12.82 16.75
CA ALA A 91 11.13 -12.17 17.38
C ALA A 91 12.08 -11.43 16.41
N ARG A 92 11.58 -10.97 15.25
CA ARG A 92 12.31 -10.09 14.32
C ARG A 92 12.27 -8.65 14.80
N GLY A 93 12.94 -8.37 15.93
CA GLY A 93 12.85 -7.09 16.64
C GLY A 93 13.18 -5.86 15.78
N THR A 94 14.27 -5.89 15.00
CA THR A 94 14.63 -4.76 14.13
C THR A 94 13.56 -4.43 13.09
N GLU A 95 12.92 -5.45 12.52
CA GLU A 95 11.84 -5.27 11.56
C GLU A 95 10.57 -4.75 12.24
N ALA A 96 10.19 -5.34 13.38
CA ALA A 96 9.05 -4.89 14.16
C ALA A 96 9.20 -3.43 14.59
N CYS A 97 10.38 -3.02 15.09
CA CYS A 97 10.67 -1.63 15.43
C CYS A 97 10.44 -0.68 14.25
N ARG A 98 11.00 -1.02 13.08
CA ARG A 98 10.89 -0.19 11.87
C ARG A 98 9.43 -0.03 11.44
N GLU A 99 8.68 -1.13 11.38
CA GLU A 99 7.30 -1.07 10.89
C GLU A 99 6.33 -0.45 11.91
N PHE A 100 6.54 -0.64 13.23
CA PHE A 100 5.74 0.07 14.25
C PHE A 100 6.00 1.58 14.22
N GLN A 101 7.24 2.00 14.03
CA GLN A 101 7.56 3.42 13.84
C GLN A 101 6.86 3.95 12.59
N ARG A 102 6.99 3.26 11.45
CA ARG A 102 6.34 3.64 10.20
C ARG A 102 4.82 3.72 10.35
N PHE A 103 4.20 2.80 11.07
CA PHE A 103 2.76 2.82 11.35
C PHE A 103 2.36 4.12 12.06
N LEU A 104 3.08 4.54 13.09
CA LEU A 104 2.79 5.77 13.82
C LEU A 104 3.04 7.04 12.98
N GLU A 105 3.94 6.99 12.00
CA GLU A 105 4.23 8.11 11.09
C GLU A 105 3.14 8.30 10.02
N ILE A 106 2.56 7.21 9.51
CA ILE A 106 1.59 7.26 8.40
C ILE A 106 0.14 7.32 8.87
N ALA A 107 -0.15 6.95 10.11
CA ALA A 107 -1.52 6.85 10.60
C ALA A 107 -2.11 8.25 10.87
N PRO A 108 -3.22 8.63 10.22
CA PRO A 108 -3.94 9.88 10.52
C PRO A 108 -4.40 9.89 11.98
N PRO A 109 -4.32 11.03 12.71
CA PRO A 109 -4.67 11.09 14.13
C PRO A 109 -6.06 10.53 14.48
N ASP A 110 -7.02 10.62 13.56
CA ASP A 110 -8.39 10.15 13.68
C ASP A 110 -8.61 8.69 13.24
N ALA A 111 -7.71 8.14 12.43
CA ALA A 111 -7.79 6.78 11.90
C ALA A 111 -6.93 5.77 12.67
N VAL A 112 -6.15 6.23 13.67
CA VAL A 112 -5.39 5.32 14.54
C VAL A 112 -6.34 4.70 15.57
N GLU A 113 -6.59 3.41 15.46
CA GLU A 113 -7.19 2.65 16.55
C GLU A 113 -6.31 2.78 17.80
N ALA A 114 -6.85 3.35 18.87
CA ALA A 114 -6.08 3.75 20.05
C ALA A 114 -5.24 2.60 20.64
N THR A 115 -5.79 1.38 20.63
CA THR A 115 -5.12 0.16 21.11
C THR A 115 -3.93 -0.24 20.26
N LYS A 116 -4.02 -0.12 18.92
CA LYS A 116 -2.88 -0.38 18.01
C LYS A 116 -1.78 0.67 18.19
N ALA A 117 -2.18 1.93 18.34
CA ALA A 117 -1.26 3.04 18.59
C ALA A 117 -0.48 2.87 19.89
N GLU A 118 -1.19 2.47 20.96
CA GLU A 118 -0.62 2.17 22.26
C GLU A 118 0.34 0.98 22.18
N HIS A 119 -0.08 -0.14 21.58
CA HIS A 119 0.78 -1.30 21.38
C HIS A 119 2.08 -0.94 20.65
N ALA A 120 1.99 -0.20 19.54
CA ALA A 120 3.16 0.23 18.78
C ALA A 120 4.11 1.10 19.64
N ARG A 121 3.57 2.07 20.39
CA ARG A 121 4.37 2.93 21.27
C ARG A 121 5.04 2.16 22.40
N ASP A 122 4.32 1.24 23.04
CA ASP A 122 4.85 0.41 24.13
C ASP A 122 5.92 -0.54 23.61
N TYR A 123 5.69 -1.18 22.46
CA TYR A 123 6.70 -2.02 21.83
C TYR A 123 7.99 -1.23 21.57
N LEU A 124 7.87 -0.06 20.93
CA LEU A 124 9.03 0.81 20.65
C LEU A 124 9.78 1.18 21.93
N LYS A 125 9.08 1.61 22.98
CA LYS A 125 9.67 2.01 24.27
C LYS A 125 10.47 0.88 24.94
N HIS A 126 9.99 -0.35 24.85
CA HIS A 126 10.58 -1.48 25.58
C HIS A 126 11.60 -2.28 24.76
N HIS A 127 11.49 -2.26 23.44
CA HIS A 127 12.27 -3.13 22.55
C HIS A 127 13.18 -2.38 21.58
N CYS A 128 12.95 -1.08 21.35
CA CYS A 128 13.61 -0.31 20.31
C CYS A 128 14.35 0.88 20.93
N GLY A 129 15.66 0.75 21.17
CA GLY A 129 16.44 1.81 21.83
C GLY A 129 17.67 1.36 22.59
N ARG A 130 18.33 0.28 22.15
CA ARG A 130 19.68 -0.09 22.55
C ARG A 130 20.56 -0.20 21.31
#